data_AF-A0A9D6S5S0-F1
#
_entry.id   AF-A0A9D6S5S0-F1
#
_cell.length_a   1.000
_cell.length_b   1.000
_cell.length_c   1.000
_cell.angle_alpha   90.00
_cell.angle_beta   90.00
_cell.angle_gamma   90.00
#
_symmetry.space_group_name_H-M   'P 1'
#
loop_
_entity.id
_entity.type
_entity.pdbx_description
1 polymer ?
#
loop_
_entity_poly.entity_id
_entity_poly.type
_entity_poly.pdbx_seq_one_letter_code
_entity_poly.pdbx_strand_id
1 'polypeptide(L)'
;MLPDKNLPKILLSIILLICLLLRVSQIDYPFAFKWGDGERDTLVANHIVSYQEYPLIGPHGLLSEKGLHNSPFYYYFLAFFLYFYNSPITLALLNISLQLLTLVILYLLGKNLFGEKVALLSTLLFGLNPHLISQSEYIWQPYVSQPFGLTSFYLLFLAFSKKIIFF
;
A
#
# COMPACT_ATOMS: atom_id res chain seq x y z
N MET A 1 12.20 29.86 -21.48
CA MET A 1 11.42 28.72 -22.03
C MET A 1 10.50 28.22 -20.93
N LEU A 2 9.18 28.27 -21.14
CA LEU A 2 8.25 27.65 -20.21
C LEU A 2 8.48 26.12 -20.26
N PRO A 3 8.62 25.44 -19.11
CA PRO A 3 8.76 23.99 -19.11
C PRO A 3 7.53 23.35 -19.75
N ASP A 4 7.75 22.31 -20.56
CA ASP A 4 6.67 21.55 -21.18
C ASP A 4 5.73 21.02 -20.09
N LYS A 5 4.45 21.36 -20.18
CA LYS A 5 3.41 20.97 -19.21
C LYS A 5 3.26 19.45 -19.10
N ASN A 6 3.74 18.69 -20.08
CA ASN A 6 3.69 17.24 -20.10
C ASN A 6 4.91 16.58 -19.45
N LEU A 7 6.06 17.27 -19.36
CA LEU A 7 7.31 16.71 -18.83
C LEU A 7 7.16 16.13 -17.41
N PRO A 8 6.51 16.80 -16.43
CA PRO A 8 6.34 16.24 -15.09
C PRO A 8 5.55 14.94 -15.07
N LYS A 9 4.53 14.82 -15.94
CA LYS A 9 3.72 13.60 -16.05
C LYS A 9 4.54 12.46 -16.64
N ILE A 10 5.32 12.73 -17.69
CA ILE A 10 6.21 11.73 -18.30
C ILE A 10 7.23 11.24 -17.27
N LEU A 11 7.87 12.15 -16.53
CA LEU A 11 8.83 11.80 -15.49
C LEU A 11 8.18 10.96 -14.38
N LEU A 12 6.99 11.34 -13.91
CA LEU A 12 6.25 10.55 -12.92
C LEU A 12 5.95 9.14 -13.44
N SER A 13 5.46 9.00 -14.68
CA SER A 13 5.18 7.70 -15.28
C SER A 13 6.43 6.82 -15.37
N ILE A 14 7.59 7.39 -15.73
CA ILE A 14 8.86 6.67 -15.75
C ILE A 14 9.26 6.21 -14.34
N ILE A 15 9.15 7.10 -13.34
CA ILE A 15 9.45 6.76 -11.94
C ILE A 15 8.55 5.61 -11.47
N LEU A 16 7.24 5.70 -11.71
CA LEU A 16 6.28 4.67 -11.32
C LEU A 16 6.53 3.34 -12.04
N LEU A 17 6.88 3.37 -13.33
CA LEU A 17 7.23 2.17 -14.08
C LEU A 17 8.48 1.50 -13.51
N ILE A 18 9.55 2.25 -13.25
CA ILE A 18 10.76 1.71 -12.61
C ILE A 18 10.41 1.13 -11.24
N CYS A 19 9.64 1.86 -10.43
CA CYS A 19 9.20 1.42 -9.11
C CYS A 19 8.35 0.14 -9.18
N LEU A 20 7.49 0.00 -10.20
CA LEU A 20 6.70 -1.21 -10.44
C LEU A 20 7.61 -2.39 -10.77
N LEU A 21 8.53 -2.22 -11.73
CA LEU A 21 9.45 -3.29 -12.15
C LEU A 21 10.31 -3.79 -10.99
N LEU A 22 10.85 -2.88 -10.18
CA LEU A 22 11.66 -3.21 -9.00
C LEU A 22 10.86 -3.92 -7.90
N ARG A 23 9.56 -3.68 -7.79
CA ARG A 23 8.67 -4.32 -6.80
C ARG A 23 8.19 -5.68 -7.27
N VAL A 24 7.87 -5.81 -8.56
CA VAL A 24 7.53 -7.10 -9.17
C VAL A 24 8.73 -8.06 -9.09
N SER A 25 9.96 -7.55 -9.23
CA SER A 25 11.16 -8.38 -9.05
C SER A 25 11.39 -8.83 -7.60
N GLN A 26 10.65 -8.31 -6.62
CA GLN A 26 10.70 -8.80 -5.23
C GLN A 26 9.71 -9.94 -4.96
N ILE A 27 8.84 -10.27 -5.90
CA ILE A 27 7.96 -11.43 -5.75
C ILE A 27 8.82 -12.67 -5.89
N ASP A 28 9.19 -13.23 -4.75
CA ASP A 28 9.84 -14.54 -4.66
C ASP A 28 8.80 -15.61 -4.36
N TYR A 29 8.95 -16.80 -4.94
CA TYR A 29 8.00 -17.89 -4.74
C TYR A 29 8.50 -18.89 -3.69
N PRO A 30 7.67 -19.25 -2.70
CA PRO A 30 6.29 -18.81 -2.52
C PRO A 30 6.18 -17.42 -1.85
N PHE A 31 5.30 -16.57 -2.39
CA PHE A 31 5.00 -15.25 -1.84
C PHE A 31 4.34 -15.37 -0.46
N ALA A 32 4.58 -14.38 0.41
CA ALA A 32 4.14 -14.31 1.82
C ALA A 32 5.00 -15.04 2.85
N PHE A 33 5.95 -15.91 2.46
CA PHE A 33 6.70 -16.75 3.40
C PHE A 33 7.89 -16.07 4.13
N LYS A 34 7.78 -14.77 4.38
CA LYS A 34 8.82 -14.00 5.07
C LYS A 34 8.24 -13.43 6.37
N TRP A 35 8.90 -13.73 7.48
CA TRP A 35 8.62 -13.22 8.83
C TRP A 35 7.35 -13.73 9.53
N GLY A 36 6.61 -14.70 8.95
CA GLY A 36 5.54 -15.45 9.62
C GLY A 36 4.21 -14.71 9.84
N ASP A 37 4.22 -13.38 10.03
CA ASP A 37 2.99 -12.60 10.21
C ASP A 37 2.12 -12.59 8.95
N GLY A 38 2.72 -12.31 7.79
CA GLY A 38 2.02 -12.31 6.50
C GLY A 38 1.47 -13.69 6.13
N GLU A 39 2.15 -14.76 6.51
CA GLU A 39 1.70 -16.15 6.35
C GLU A 39 0.45 -16.42 7.18
N ARG A 40 0.50 -16.12 8.49
CA ARG A 40 -0.65 -16.26 9.39
C ARG A 40 -1.85 -15.52 8.82
N ASP A 41 -1.65 -14.28 8.39
CA ASP A 41 -2.74 -13.43 7.94
C ASP A 41 -3.32 -13.91 6.60
N THR A 42 -2.48 -14.43 5.71
CA THR A 42 -2.90 -15.09 4.48
C THR A 42 -3.68 -16.37 4.75
N LEU A 43 -3.25 -17.19 5.72
CA LEU A 43 -3.94 -18.41 6.12
C LEU A 43 -5.34 -18.10 6.68
N VAL A 44 -5.44 -17.12 7.57
CA VAL A 44 -6.74 -16.69 8.12
C VAL A 44 -7.66 -16.16 7.01
N ALA A 45 -7.14 -15.35 6.09
CA ALA A 45 -7.90 -14.87 4.94
C ALA A 45 -8.34 -16.01 4.00
N ASN A 46 -7.50 -17.01 3.79
CA ASN A 46 -7.85 -18.22 3.06
C ASN A 46 -8.97 -19.00 3.76
N HIS A 47 -8.94 -19.11 5.08
CA HIS A 47 -9.98 -19.79 5.86
C HIS A 47 -11.34 -19.10 5.76
N ILE A 48 -11.36 -17.76 5.74
CA ILE A 48 -12.59 -17.00 5.48
C ILE A 48 -13.19 -17.41 4.12
N VAL A 49 -12.38 -17.50 3.07
CA VAL A 49 -12.83 -17.80 1.71
C VAL A 49 -13.20 -19.29 1.53
N SER A 50 -12.38 -20.20 2.05
CA SER A 50 -12.51 -21.64 1.83
C SER A 50 -13.50 -22.31 2.80
N TYR A 51 -13.59 -21.80 4.03
CA TYR A 51 -14.30 -22.47 5.13
C TYR A 51 -15.33 -21.58 5.83
N GLN A 52 -15.48 -20.31 5.41
CA GLN A 52 -16.44 -19.37 6.01
C GLN A 52 -16.19 -19.14 7.52
N GLU A 53 -14.92 -19.21 7.93
CA GLU A 53 -14.51 -18.93 9.31
C GLU A 53 -14.22 -17.44 9.47
N TYR A 54 -15.14 -16.70 10.11
CA TYR A 54 -15.04 -15.25 10.27
C TYR A 54 -14.52 -14.87 11.67
N PRO A 55 -13.21 -14.60 11.83
CA PRO A 55 -12.65 -14.21 13.12
C PRO A 55 -13.21 -12.86 13.56
N LEU A 56 -13.54 -12.70 14.84
CA LEU A 56 -13.99 -11.44 15.42
C LEU A 56 -12.84 -10.57 15.94
N ILE A 57 -11.62 -11.12 15.95
CA ILE A 57 -10.41 -10.49 16.46
C ILE A 57 -9.37 -10.47 15.33
N GLY A 58 -8.66 -9.35 15.19
CA GLY A 58 -7.62 -9.18 14.19
C GLY A 58 -6.25 -9.76 14.58
N PRO A 59 -5.20 -9.45 13.79
CA PRO A 59 -3.83 -9.87 14.04
C PRO A 59 -3.36 -9.61 15.47
N HIS A 60 -2.63 -10.57 16.05
CA HIS A 60 -2.03 -10.38 17.36
C HIS A 60 -0.95 -9.29 17.29
N GLY A 61 -1.04 -8.30 18.17
CA GLY A 61 -0.07 -7.21 18.27
C GLY A 61 0.58 -7.15 19.65
N LEU A 62 1.53 -6.22 19.82
CA LEU A 62 2.27 -6.01 21.09
C LEU A 62 1.38 -5.75 22.31
N LEU A 63 0.17 -5.20 22.11
CA LEU A 63 -0.76 -4.86 23.20
C LEU A 63 -1.90 -5.87 23.37
N SER A 64 -1.91 -6.96 22.60
CA SER A 64 -2.97 -7.96 22.67
C SER A 64 -3.00 -8.69 24.01
N GLU A 65 -1.85 -8.91 24.66
CA GLU A 65 -1.78 -9.43 26.03
C GLU A 65 -2.41 -8.50 27.08
N LYS A 66 -2.56 -7.21 26.75
CA LYS A 66 -3.22 -6.20 27.58
C LYS A 66 -4.68 -5.99 27.20
N GLY A 67 -5.25 -6.88 26.39
CA GLY A 67 -6.64 -6.83 25.92
C GLY A 67 -6.90 -5.84 24.78
N LEU A 68 -5.86 -5.21 24.23
CA LEU A 68 -5.99 -4.34 23.05
C LEU A 68 -5.69 -5.15 21.79
N HIS A 69 -6.75 -5.60 21.15
CA HIS A 69 -6.67 -6.39 19.93
C HIS A 69 -6.84 -5.53 18.68
N ASN A 70 -6.17 -5.94 17.60
CA ASN A 70 -6.40 -5.32 16.29
C ASN A 70 -7.80 -5.66 15.77
N SER A 71 -8.33 -4.81 14.89
CA SER A 71 -9.59 -5.08 14.19
C SER A 71 -9.45 -6.27 13.22
N PRO A 72 -10.46 -7.14 13.09
CA PRO A 72 -10.46 -8.23 12.10
C PRO A 72 -10.60 -7.72 10.66
N PHE A 73 -10.86 -6.42 10.46
CA PHE A 73 -11.03 -5.81 9.13
C PHE A 73 -9.87 -6.15 8.18
N TYR A 74 -8.64 -6.24 8.68
CA TYR A 74 -7.49 -6.61 7.86
C TYR A 74 -7.68 -7.98 7.19
N TYR A 75 -8.18 -8.97 7.91
CA TYR A 75 -8.47 -10.30 7.37
C TYR A 75 -9.57 -10.28 6.32
N TYR A 76 -10.63 -9.53 6.57
CA TYR A 76 -11.73 -9.38 5.61
C TYR A 76 -11.28 -8.64 4.34
N PHE A 77 -10.40 -7.65 4.49
CA PHE A 77 -9.82 -6.94 3.35
C PHE A 77 -9.00 -7.90 2.48
N LEU A 78 -8.12 -8.72 3.07
CA LEU A 78 -7.37 -9.74 2.32
C LEU A 78 -8.31 -10.78 1.69
N ALA A 79 -9.28 -11.28 2.45
CA ALA A 79 -10.24 -12.29 2.01
C ALA A 79 -11.09 -11.80 0.82
N PHE A 80 -11.46 -10.51 0.80
CA PHE A 80 -12.16 -9.92 -0.33
C PHE A 80 -11.39 -10.08 -1.65
N PHE A 81 -10.08 -9.89 -1.66
CA PHE A 81 -9.27 -10.09 -2.86
C PHE A 81 -9.05 -11.58 -3.16
N LEU A 82 -8.81 -12.40 -2.14
CA LEU A 82 -8.67 -13.86 -2.31
C LEU A 82 -9.97 -14.53 -2.81
N TYR A 83 -11.14 -13.94 -2.56
CA TYR A 83 -12.42 -14.45 -3.06
C TYR A 83 -12.45 -14.55 -4.59
N PHE A 84 -11.80 -13.62 -5.30
CA PHE A 84 -11.73 -13.64 -6.76
C PHE A 84 -10.72 -14.66 -7.28
N TYR A 85 -9.58 -14.80 -6.61
CA TYR A 85 -8.58 -15.82 -6.91
C TYR A 85 -7.77 -16.13 -5.66
N ASN A 86 -8.01 -17.30 -5.08
CA ASN A 86 -7.45 -17.68 -3.78
C ASN A 86 -6.02 -18.22 -3.94
N SER A 87 -5.07 -17.30 -4.11
CA SER A 87 -3.66 -17.61 -4.36
C SER A 87 -2.74 -16.55 -3.75
N PRO A 88 -1.52 -16.92 -3.30
CA PRO A 88 -0.53 -15.95 -2.80
C PRO A 88 -0.20 -14.83 -3.79
N ILE A 89 -0.25 -15.12 -5.10
CA ILE A 89 0.02 -14.12 -6.14
C ILE A 89 -1.00 -12.97 -6.10
N THR A 90 -2.25 -13.24 -5.73
CA THR A 90 -3.29 -12.22 -5.58
C THR A 90 -2.90 -11.19 -4.53
N LEU A 91 -2.40 -11.66 -3.38
CA LEU A 91 -1.94 -10.79 -2.31
C LEU A 91 -0.63 -10.07 -2.66
N ALA A 92 0.23 -10.69 -3.47
CA ALA A 92 1.43 -10.04 -4.00
C ALA A 92 1.08 -8.83 -4.87
N LEU A 93 0.19 -9.04 -5.84
CA LEU A 93 -0.27 -7.99 -6.74
C LEU A 93 -1.03 -6.90 -5.98
N LEU A 94 -1.84 -7.28 -4.99
CA LEU A 94 -2.50 -6.32 -4.09
C LEU A 94 -1.48 -5.46 -3.36
N ASN A 95 -0.49 -6.08 -2.71
CA ASN A 95 0.53 -5.36 -1.95
C ASN A 95 1.32 -4.39 -2.85
N ILE A 96 1.80 -4.84 -4.02
CA ILE A 96 2.49 -3.96 -4.97
C ILE A 96 1.60 -2.80 -5.42
N SER A 97 0.32 -3.06 -5.69
CA SER A 97 -0.62 -2.02 -6.10
C SER A 97 -0.81 -0.97 -5.02
N LEU A 98 -0.91 -1.39 -3.75
CA LEU A 98 -1.00 -0.49 -2.59
C LEU A 98 0.29 0.31 -2.39
N GLN A 99 1.46 -0.31 -2.58
CA GLN A 99 2.74 0.40 -2.50
C GLN A 99 2.93 1.41 -3.64
N LEU A 100 2.41 1.15 -4.84
CA LEU A 100 2.39 2.13 -5.93
C LEU A 100 1.38 3.25 -5.68
N LEU A 101 0.21 2.93 -5.11
CA LEU A 101 -0.77 3.93 -4.71
C LEU A 101 -0.18 4.91 -3.68
N THR A 102 0.60 4.41 -2.73
CA THR A 102 1.40 5.24 -1.81
C THR A 102 2.26 6.27 -2.55
N LEU A 103 2.97 5.87 -3.61
CA LEU A 103 3.80 6.79 -4.42
C LEU A 103 2.97 7.86 -5.12
N VAL A 104 1.81 7.48 -5.67
CA VAL A 104 0.89 8.42 -6.34
C VAL A 104 0.37 9.46 -5.34
N ILE A 105 -0.06 9.03 -4.16
CA ILE A 105 -0.57 9.96 -3.12
C ILE A 105 0.55 10.86 -2.61
N LEU A 106 1.76 10.31 -2.41
CA LEU A 106 2.93 11.08 -2.01
C LEU A 106 3.25 12.18 -3.03
N TYR A 107 3.20 11.86 -4.33
CA TYR A 107 3.36 12.85 -5.40
C TYR A 107 2.28 13.94 -5.32
N LEU A 108 1.00 13.57 -5.18
CA LEU A 108 -0.10 14.54 -5.11
C LEU A 108 0.03 15.48 -3.90
N LEU A 109 0.39 14.92 -2.75
CA LEU A 109 0.62 15.69 -1.53
C LEU A 109 1.81 16.66 -1.70
N GLY A 110 2.95 16.15 -2.17
CA GLY A 110 4.16 16.96 -2.41
C GLY A 110 3.92 18.06 -3.45
N LYS A 111 3.16 17.76 -4.50
CA LYS A 111 2.82 18.72 -5.55
C LYS A 111 1.99 19.87 -5.00
N ASN A 112 1.00 19.56 -4.17
CA ASN A 112 0.10 20.57 -3.62
C ASN A 112 0.74 21.41 -2.52
N LEU A 113 1.72 20.88 -1.79
CA LEU A 113 2.43 21.58 -0.72
C LEU A 113 3.63 22.39 -1.21
N PHE A 114 4.43 21.82 -2.12
CA PHE A 114 5.77 22.32 -2.45
C PHE A 114 6.04 22.43 -3.96
N GLY A 115 5.05 22.09 -4.80
CA GLY A 115 5.17 22.12 -6.25
C GLY A 115 5.77 20.86 -6.87
N GLU A 116 5.78 20.82 -8.21
CA GLU A 116 6.05 19.59 -8.97
C GLU A 116 7.46 19.05 -8.82
N LYS A 117 8.47 19.93 -8.71
CA LYS A 117 9.88 19.50 -8.56
C LYS A 117 10.08 18.71 -7.26
N VAL A 118 9.54 19.21 -6.16
CA VAL A 118 9.64 18.56 -4.85
C VAL A 118 8.83 17.26 -4.86
N ALA A 119 7.64 17.27 -5.45
CA ALA A 119 6.82 16.06 -5.61
C ALA A 119 7.56 14.92 -6.33
N LEU A 120 8.19 15.22 -7.47
CA LEU A 120 8.97 14.25 -8.24
C LEU A 120 10.16 13.74 -7.44
N LEU A 121 10.90 14.63 -6.78
CA LEU A 121 12.06 14.26 -5.97
C LEU A 121 11.67 13.38 -4.79
N SER A 122 10.63 13.74 -4.04
CA SER A 122 10.12 12.94 -2.93
C SER A 122 9.64 11.56 -3.39
N THR A 123 8.93 11.49 -4.53
CA THR A 123 8.45 10.23 -5.11
C THR A 123 9.62 9.34 -5.56
N LEU A 124 10.64 9.93 -6.17
CA LEU A 124 11.86 9.22 -6.57
C LEU A 124 12.60 8.65 -5.37
N LEU A 125 12.88 9.48 -4.36
CA LEU A 125 13.62 9.08 -3.16
C LEU A 125 12.88 8.01 -2.35
N PHE A 126 11.57 8.17 -2.19
CA PHE A 126 10.74 7.18 -1.48
C PHE A 126 10.56 5.90 -2.31
N GLY A 127 10.29 6.04 -3.61
CA GLY A 127 10.01 4.92 -4.51
C GLY A 127 11.20 4.00 -4.76
N LEU A 128 12.42 4.56 -4.78
CA LEU A 128 13.67 3.84 -4.99
C LEU A 128 14.41 3.46 -3.70
N ASN A 129 13.85 3.75 -2.53
CA ASN A 129 14.44 3.34 -1.26
C ASN A 129 14.42 1.80 -1.14
N PRO A 130 15.57 1.13 -0.95
CA PRO A 130 15.63 -0.34 -0.91
C PRO A 130 14.76 -0.97 0.17
N HIS A 131 14.69 -0.33 1.35
CA HIS A 131 13.87 -0.82 2.46
C HIS A 131 12.36 -0.70 2.17
N LEU A 132 11.95 0.32 1.41
CA LEU A 132 10.54 0.44 0.99
C LEU A 132 10.20 -0.48 -0.18
N ILE A 133 11.19 -0.83 -1.02
CA ILE A 133 11.03 -1.84 -2.06
C ILE A 133 10.85 -3.23 -1.43
N SER A 134 11.63 -3.59 -0.42
CA SER A 134 11.53 -4.90 0.27
C SER A 134 10.19 -5.13 0.98
N GLN A 135 9.40 -4.09 1.23
CA GLN A 135 8.01 -4.23 1.70
C GLN A 135 7.11 -4.93 0.68
N SER A 136 7.56 -5.08 -0.56
CA SER A 136 6.83 -5.78 -1.62
C SER A 136 6.98 -7.29 -1.54
N GLU A 137 7.87 -7.82 -0.70
CA GLU A 137 8.18 -9.25 -0.59
C GLU A 137 7.07 -10.06 0.11
N TYR A 138 6.26 -9.41 0.95
CA TYR A 138 5.14 -10.03 1.66
C TYR A 138 4.10 -8.96 2.00
N ILE A 139 2.86 -9.39 2.23
CA ILE A 139 1.79 -8.50 2.66
C ILE A 139 1.74 -8.45 4.19
N TRP A 140 1.60 -7.24 4.74
CA TRP A 140 1.53 -7.03 6.18
C TRP A 140 0.64 -5.83 6.51
N GLN A 141 0.01 -5.84 7.69
CA GLN A 141 -0.94 -4.82 8.11
C GLN A 141 -0.38 -3.38 8.03
N PRO A 142 0.87 -3.08 8.46
CA PRO A 142 1.47 -1.76 8.33
C PRO A 142 1.69 -1.34 6.87
N TYR A 143 2.02 -2.26 5.96
CA TYR A 143 2.21 -1.93 4.55
C TYR A 143 0.88 -1.60 3.87
N VAL A 144 -0.15 -2.39 4.18
CA VAL A 144 -1.51 -2.11 3.70
C VAL A 144 -2.04 -0.80 4.26
N SER A 145 -1.71 -0.42 5.50
CA SER A 145 -2.20 0.83 6.11
C SER A 145 -1.51 2.10 5.59
N GLN A 146 -0.29 2.00 5.05
CA GLN A 146 0.48 3.13 4.51
C GLN A 146 -0.30 4.02 3.51
N PRO A 147 -0.88 3.49 2.40
CA PRO A 147 -1.60 4.33 1.44
C PRO A 147 -2.86 4.97 2.04
N PHE A 148 -3.56 4.28 2.95
CA PHE A 148 -4.73 4.84 3.62
C PHE A 148 -4.37 5.95 4.61
N GLY A 149 -3.26 5.80 5.34
CA GLY A 149 -2.73 6.85 6.20
C GLY A 149 -2.37 8.11 5.40
N LEU A 150 -1.64 7.94 4.30
CA LEU A 150 -1.29 9.06 3.41
C LEU A 150 -2.52 9.70 2.75
N THR A 151 -3.50 8.89 2.34
CA THR A 151 -4.77 9.41 1.80
C THR A 151 -5.50 10.22 2.86
N SER A 152 -5.54 9.76 4.11
CA SER A 152 -6.15 10.49 5.21
C SER A 152 -5.50 11.86 5.40
N PHE A 153 -4.17 11.92 5.40
CA PHE A 153 -3.44 13.21 5.45
C PHE A 153 -3.71 14.09 4.23
N TYR A 154 -3.76 13.50 3.03
CA TYR A 154 -4.05 14.23 1.80
C TYR A 154 -5.47 14.83 1.80
N LEU A 155 -6.47 14.07 2.23
CA LEU A 155 -7.85 14.53 2.36
C LEU A 155 -7.98 15.63 3.42
N LEU A 156 -7.33 15.48 4.58
CA LEU A 156 -7.26 16.54 5.60
C LEU A 156 -6.65 17.82 5.02
N PHE A 157 -5.54 17.71 4.29
CA PHE A 157 -4.93 18.85 3.61
C PHE A 157 -5.88 19.53 2.63
N LEU A 158 -6.62 18.77 1.81
CA LEU A 158 -7.61 19.32 0.89
C LEU A 158 -8.75 20.04 1.63
N ALA A 159 -9.21 19.48 2.76
CA ALA A 159 -10.25 20.07 3.60
C ALA A 159 -9.83 21.45 4.12
N PHE A 160 -8.64 21.55 4.71
CA PHE A 160 -8.12 22.82 5.22
C PHE A 160 -7.79 23.82 4.12
N SER A 161 -7.42 23.34 2.93
CA SER A 161 -7.15 24.20 1.77
C SER A 161 -8.41 24.71 1.06
N LYS A 162 -9.62 24.36 1.55
CA LYS A 162 -10.91 24.61 0.88
C LYS A 162 -10.96 24.11 -0.58
N LYS A 163 -10.13 23.11 -0.91
CA LYS A 163 -10.09 22.45 -2.22
C LYS A 163 -11.05 21.26 -2.32
N ILE A 164 -11.77 20.96 -1.23
CA ILE A 164 -12.93 20.07 -1.29
C ILE A 164 -14.08 20.85 -1.92
N ILE A 165 -14.16 20.78 -3.25
CA ILE A 165 -15.41 20.98 -3.95
C ILE A 165 -16.20 19.69 -3.63
N PHE A 166 -17.19 19.80 -2.76
CA PHE A 166 -18.14 18.71 -2.53
C PHE A 166 -18.72 18.29 -3.89
N PHE A 167 -18.81 16.96 -4.08
CA PHE A 167 -19.44 16.30 -5.21
C PHE A 167 -20.84 16.86 -5.51
#